data_AF-A0A2T2UD89-F1
#
_entry.id   AF-A0A2T2UD89-F1
#
_cell.length_a   1.000
_cell.length_b   1.000
_cell.length_c   1.000
_cell.angle_alpha   90.00
_cell.angle_beta   90.00
_cell.angle_gamma   90.00
#
_symmetry.space_group_name_H-M   'P 1'
#
loop_
_entity.id
_entity.type
_entity.pdbx_description
1 polymer ?
#
loop_
_entity_poly.entity_id
_entity_poly.type
_entity_poly.pdbx_seq_one_letter_code
_entity_poly.pdbx_strand_id
1 'polypeptide(L)'
;MVDKRSLSERDICSKYISPALKAAGWDVQRQVREEVSFTAGRIIVRGRMHARGKRKRADYVLSYRPNVPLAVIEAKDNSHSLGDGMQQALGYGDDLDVPFVFTSNGDGFLFHDRTGLGPQTETELTLDQFPSPETLWERYCQWKGIDTPARPVVEQPYYDDGSGRVPRYYQMVAINRAVEAVAKGRNRLLLVMATGTGKTFTAFQIIWRLWKAGQKRRILFLVDRNVLADQAKNNDFRPFGQAMTKVTNRTIDKSYEVYIALYQAVSGNEEERDIYKEFSPEFFDMVVIDECHRGSADEESAWRRILEYFSGATHLGLTATPKETKEVSNIDYFGEPIYTYSLKQGIQDGFLAPYKVIRVDLDKDVQGWRPSQGQTDKYGHAIEDRIYNQKDFDRKLVIDQRTQAVAERITEYLHGSDPFQKTIVFCEDIDHAERMRQALVNLNPTRVGENRRYVMRITGDELEGKAQLDNFINPEERYPVIATTSKLMTTGVDAQTCKVIVLDRRINSMTEFKQIIGRGSRINEDYNKHWFTILDFKKATELFADPNFDGDPVQVYQPPADGP
;
A
#
# COMPACT_ATOMS: atom_id res chain seq x y z
N MET A 1 -50.49 -20.15 0.04
CA MET A 1 -49.05 -19.91 -0.25
C MET A 1 -48.91 -18.43 -0.55
N VAL A 2 -47.92 -17.76 0.03
CA VAL A 2 -47.61 -16.36 -0.32
C VAL A 2 -47.05 -16.36 -1.75
N ASP A 3 -47.53 -15.44 -2.60
CA ASP A 3 -46.98 -15.28 -3.95
C ASP A 3 -45.52 -14.84 -3.88
N LYS A 4 -44.60 -15.63 -4.43
CA LYS A 4 -43.16 -15.37 -4.38
C LYS A 4 -42.79 -14.03 -5.04
N ARG A 5 -43.57 -13.56 -6.04
CA ARG A 5 -43.36 -12.26 -6.69
C ARG A 5 -43.68 -11.07 -5.81
N SER A 6 -44.40 -11.28 -4.71
CA SER A 6 -44.70 -10.24 -3.72
C SER A 6 -43.62 -10.10 -2.63
N LEU A 7 -42.63 -10.99 -2.63
CA LEU A 7 -41.56 -11.04 -1.64
C LEU A 7 -40.42 -10.09 -2.00
N SER A 8 -39.86 -9.44 -0.97
CA SER A 8 -38.63 -8.64 -1.15
C SER A 8 -37.42 -9.55 -1.44
N GLU A 9 -36.34 -8.98 -1.98
CA GLU A 9 -35.06 -9.70 -2.13
C GLU A 9 -34.60 -10.33 -0.81
N ARG A 10 -34.79 -9.63 0.32
CA ARG A 10 -34.45 -10.15 1.66
C ARG A 10 -35.35 -11.32 2.08
N ASP A 11 -36.62 -11.30 1.70
CA ASP A 11 -37.52 -12.45 1.89
C ASP A 11 -37.08 -13.64 1.04
N ILE A 12 -36.63 -13.41 -0.19
CA ILE A 12 -36.09 -14.45 -1.07
C ILE A 12 -34.86 -15.12 -0.43
N CYS A 13 -33.91 -14.30 0.03
CA CYS A 13 -32.74 -14.73 0.78
C CYS A 13 -33.11 -15.62 1.97
N SER A 14 -33.95 -15.11 2.87
CA SER A 14 -34.27 -15.80 4.13
C SER A 14 -35.18 -17.03 4.00
N LYS A 15 -36.12 -17.04 3.03
CA LYS A 15 -37.12 -18.11 2.88
C LYS A 15 -36.73 -19.19 1.89
N TYR A 16 -35.80 -18.93 0.97
CA TYR A 16 -35.43 -19.88 -0.09
C TYR A 16 -33.92 -20.13 -0.17
N ILE A 17 -33.10 -19.08 -0.27
CA ILE A 17 -31.65 -19.24 -0.45
C ILE A 17 -30.98 -19.81 0.82
N SER A 18 -31.11 -19.14 1.97
CA SER A 18 -30.49 -19.62 3.22
C SER A 18 -30.94 -21.04 3.62
N PRO A 19 -32.23 -21.44 3.46
CA PRO A 19 -32.65 -22.82 3.64
C PRO A 19 -31.99 -23.81 2.66
N ALA A 20 -31.83 -23.45 1.38
CA ALA A 20 -31.14 -24.28 0.39
C ALA A 20 -29.66 -24.50 0.77
N LEU A 21 -28.96 -23.44 1.20
CA LEU A 21 -27.58 -23.55 1.70
C LEU A 21 -27.48 -24.50 2.89
N LYS A 22 -28.39 -24.37 3.85
CA LYS A 22 -28.43 -25.25 5.03
C LYS A 22 -28.73 -26.70 4.65
N ALA A 23 -29.66 -26.92 3.71
CA ALA A 23 -29.98 -28.25 3.20
C ALA A 23 -28.80 -28.91 2.46
N ALA A 24 -27.99 -28.11 1.77
CA ALA A 24 -26.74 -28.53 1.13
C ALA A 24 -25.58 -28.78 2.11
N GLY A 25 -25.79 -28.58 3.42
CA GLY A 25 -24.81 -28.88 4.46
C GLY A 25 -23.90 -27.72 4.89
N TRP A 26 -24.16 -26.49 4.43
CA TRP A 26 -23.39 -25.32 4.86
C TRP A 26 -23.66 -24.96 6.32
N ASP A 27 -22.59 -24.74 7.09
CA ASP A 27 -22.68 -24.15 8.43
C ASP A 27 -22.91 -22.64 8.31
N VAL A 28 -24.15 -22.22 8.50
CA VAL A 28 -24.57 -20.81 8.42
C VAL A 28 -23.86 -19.86 9.40
N GLN A 29 -23.26 -20.36 10.49
CA GLN A 29 -22.53 -19.50 11.43
C GLN A 29 -21.05 -19.36 11.07
N ARG A 30 -20.46 -20.40 10.47
CA ARG A 30 -19.01 -20.46 10.23
C ARG A 30 -18.62 -20.22 8.77
N GLN A 31 -19.45 -20.67 7.84
CA GLN A 31 -19.13 -20.76 6.41
C GLN A 31 -19.94 -19.79 5.55
N VAL A 32 -21.07 -19.31 6.05
CA VAL A 32 -21.93 -18.36 5.33
C VAL A 32 -21.81 -16.99 5.96
N ARG A 33 -21.46 -15.98 5.16
CA ARG A 33 -21.60 -14.58 5.55
C ARG A 33 -22.57 -13.89 4.63
N GLU A 34 -23.59 -13.27 5.22
CA GLU A 34 -24.59 -12.49 4.50
C GLU A 34 -24.18 -11.01 4.44
N GLU A 35 -24.62 -10.31 3.39
CA GLU A 35 -24.57 -8.85 3.27
C GLU A 35 -23.15 -8.26 3.38
N VAL A 36 -22.19 -8.95 2.77
CA VAL A 36 -20.75 -8.69 2.94
C VAL A 36 -20.33 -7.49 2.12
N SER A 37 -20.17 -6.34 2.77
CA SER A 37 -19.53 -5.16 2.17
C SER A 37 -18.01 -5.29 2.25
N PHE A 38 -17.33 -5.31 1.10
CA PHE A 38 -15.88 -5.53 1.03
C PHE A 38 -15.09 -4.34 0.47
N THR A 39 -15.78 -3.30 0.01
CA THR A 39 -15.16 -1.99 -0.29
C THR A 39 -15.80 -0.88 0.53
N ALA A 40 -15.05 0.21 0.74
CA ALA A 40 -15.52 1.39 1.47
C ALA A 40 -16.25 2.41 0.57
N GLY A 41 -16.19 2.22 -0.75
CA GLY A 41 -16.76 3.12 -1.75
C GLY A 41 -15.84 4.31 -2.04
N ARG A 42 -15.55 4.55 -3.32
CA ARG A 42 -14.65 5.60 -3.80
C ARG A 42 -14.97 6.96 -3.15
N ILE A 43 -13.94 7.66 -2.68
CA ILE A 43 -14.10 9.06 -2.27
C ILE A 43 -14.13 9.93 -3.54
N ILE A 44 -15.22 10.65 -3.73
CA ILE A 44 -15.44 11.60 -4.83
C ILE A 44 -15.28 13.00 -4.25
N VAL A 45 -14.36 13.80 -4.82
CA VAL A 45 -14.07 15.15 -4.36
C VAL A 45 -14.56 16.16 -5.41
N ARG A 46 -15.32 17.17 -4.97
CA ARG A 46 -15.77 18.30 -5.82
C ARG A 46 -15.53 19.60 -5.06
N GLY A 47 -14.57 20.40 -5.52
CA GLY A 47 -14.14 21.60 -4.79
C GLY A 47 -13.61 21.23 -3.40
N ARG A 48 -14.22 21.76 -2.35
CA ARG A 48 -13.91 21.47 -0.93
C ARG A 48 -14.81 20.38 -0.31
N MET A 49 -15.78 19.86 -1.06
CA MET A 49 -16.71 18.82 -0.59
C MET A 49 -16.24 17.44 -1.01
N HIS A 50 -16.65 16.43 -0.24
CA HIS A 50 -16.41 15.03 -0.54
C HIS A 50 -17.65 14.18 -0.25
N ALA A 51 -17.79 13.06 -0.95
CA ALA A 51 -18.79 12.03 -0.69
C ALA A 51 -18.20 10.65 -1.01
N ARG A 52 -18.73 9.59 -0.39
CA ARG A 52 -18.41 8.20 -0.76
C ARG A 52 -19.39 7.69 -1.81
N GLY A 53 -18.86 7.00 -2.81
CA GLY A 53 -19.65 6.27 -3.81
C GLY A 53 -20.25 4.97 -3.25
N LYS A 54 -20.91 4.20 -4.12
CA LYS A 54 -21.50 2.91 -3.77
C LYS A 54 -20.41 1.93 -3.31
N ARG A 55 -20.64 1.26 -2.19
CA ARG A 55 -19.83 0.13 -1.72
C ARG A 55 -20.16 -1.10 -2.56
N LYS A 56 -19.16 -1.94 -2.83
CA LYS A 56 -19.40 -3.28 -3.36
C LYS A 56 -19.82 -4.18 -2.19
N ARG A 57 -20.94 -4.88 -2.36
CA ARG A 57 -21.58 -5.71 -1.35
C ARG A 57 -22.16 -6.93 -2.03
N ALA A 58 -21.71 -8.12 -1.61
CA ALA A 58 -22.28 -9.38 -2.06
C ALA A 58 -23.33 -9.85 -1.04
N ASP A 59 -24.43 -10.44 -1.52
CA ASP A 59 -25.50 -10.91 -0.62
C ASP A 59 -25.04 -12.11 0.21
N TYR A 60 -24.26 -13.01 -0.39
CA TYR A 60 -23.58 -14.07 0.34
C TYR A 60 -22.12 -14.23 -0.12
N VAL A 61 -21.23 -14.45 0.84
CA VAL A 61 -19.90 -15.03 0.61
C VAL A 61 -19.85 -16.36 1.34
N LEU A 62 -19.57 -17.41 0.60
CA LEU A 62 -19.45 -18.77 1.11
C LEU A 62 -17.97 -19.15 1.22
N SER A 63 -17.57 -19.62 2.39
CA SER A 63 -16.18 -19.96 2.67
C SER A 63 -16.07 -21.34 3.29
N TYR A 64 -15.12 -22.16 2.83
CA TYR A 64 -14.91 -23.49 3.39
C TYR A 64 -14.38 -23.41 4.84
N ARG A 65 -13.39 -22.53 5.03
CA ARG A 65 -12.95 -21.99 6.32
C ARG A 65 -13.18 -20.48 6.30
N PRO A 66 -13.30 -19.77 7.43
CA PRO A 66 -13.53 -18.33 7.44
C PRO A 66 -12.54 -17.51 6.58
N ASN A 67 -11.31 -17.99 6.40
CA ASN A 67 -10.25 -17.38 5.61
C ASN A 67 -10.09 -17.94 4.18
N VAL A 68 -10.93 -18.90 3.76
CA VAL A 68 -10.86 -19.57 2.45
C VAL A 68 -12.22 -19.43 1.75
N PRO A 69 -12.49 -18.28 1.11
CA PRO A 69 -13.72 -18.08 0.37
C PRO A 69 -13.74 -18.97 -0.88
N LEU A 70 -14.89 -19.55 -1.19
CA LEU A 70 -15.11 -20.42 -2.34
C LEU A 70 -16.11 -19.85 -3.34
N ALA A 71 -17.13 -19.15 -2.85
CA ALA A 71 -18.21 -18.68 -3.72
C ALA A 71 -18.82 -17.36 -3.28
N VAL A 72 -19.47 -16.70 -4.23
CA VAL A 72 -20.38 -15.59 -3.99
C VAL A 72 -21.77 -15.92 -4.50
N ILE A 73 -22.80 -15.38 -3.85
CA ILE A 73 -24.18 -15.41 -4.33
C ILE A 73 -24.70 -13.99 -4.42
N GLU A 74 -25.27 -13.64 -5.56
CA GLU A 74 -26.08 -12.44 -5.74
C GLU A 74 -27.56 -12.83 -5.83
N ALA A 75 -28.38 -12.22 -4.98
CA ALA A 75 -29.81 -12.41 -4.97
C ALA A 75 -30.52 -11.31 -5.75
N LYS A 76 -31.72 -11.63 -6.23
CA LYS A 76 -32.72 -10.70 -6.74
C LYS A 76 -34.09 -11.09 -6.18
N ASP A 77 -35.03 -10.16 -6.17
CA ASP A 77 -36.43 -10.52 -5.97
C ASP A 77 -36.96 -11.41 -7.11
N ASN A 78 -38.07 -12.09 -6.88
CA ASN A 78 -38.59 -13.09 -7.83
C ASN A 78 -39.18 -12.51 -9.13
N SER A 79 -39.24 -11.18 -9.29
CA SER A 79 -39.65 -10.57 -10.56
C SER A 79 -38.54 -10.60 -11.62
N HIS A 80 -37.31 -10.89 -11.20
CA HIS A 80 -36.12 -11.01 -12.04
C HIS A 80 -35.91 -12.44 -12.56
N SER A 81 -35.16 -12.56 -13.65
CA SER A 81 -34.68 -13.86 -14.13
C SER A 81 -33.56 -14.40 -13.21
N LEU A 82 -33.31 -15.71 -13.27
CA LEU A 82 -32.23 -16.32 -12.49
C LEU A 82 -30.86 -15.69 -12.77
N GLY A 83 -30.59 -15.27 -14.01
CA GLY A 83 -29.29 -14.74 -14.42
C GLY A 83 -29.12 -13.23 -14.31
N ASP A 84 -30.13 -12.47 -13.87
CA ASP A 84 -30.09 -10.99 -13.89
C ASP A 84 -28.94 -10.41 -13.06
N GLY A 85 -28.48 -11.13 -12.02
CA GLY A 85 -27.34 -10.73 -11.19
C GLY A 85 -25.97 -11.17 -11.71
N MET A 86 -25.86 -11.93 -12.80
CA MET A 86 -24.66 -12.74 -13.07
C MET A 86 -23.42 -11.89 -13.34
N GLN A 87 -23.53 -10.85 -14.17
CA GLN A 87 -22.38 -9.97 -14.46
C GLN A 87 -21.88 -9.23 -13.21
N GLN A 88 -22.78 -8.84 -12.32
CA GLN A 88 -22.42 -8.21 -11.05
C GLN A 88 -21.72 -9.23 -10.13
N ALA A 89 -22.28 -10.43 -10.03
CA ALA A 89 -21.74 -11.52 -9.21
C ALA A 89 -20.36 -11.99 -9.71
N LEU A 90 -20.14 -12.05 -11.03
CA LEU A 90 -18.84 -12.33 -11.65
C LEU A 90 -17.80 -11.28 -11.27
N GLY A 91 -18.17 -10.00 -11.29
CA GLY A 91 -17.29 -8.92 -10.83
C GLY A 91 -16.88 -9.09 -9.35
N TYR A 92 -17.79 -9.56 -8.50
CA TYR A 92 -17.46 -9.89 -7.11
C TYR A 92 -16.59 -11.14 -6.99
N GLY A 93 -16.82 -12.14 -7.86
CA GLY A 93 -15.99 -13.33 -8.00
C GLY A 93 -14.54 -12.99 -8.33
N ASP A 94 -14.33 -12.06 -9.26
CA ASP A 94 -13.01 -11.57 -9.66
C ASP A 94 -12.33 -10.78 -8.54
N ASP A 95 -13.06 -9.86 -7.87
CA ASP A 95 -12.51 -9.09 -6.75
C ASP A 95 -12.06 -10.00 -5.59
N LEU A 96 -12.87 -11.00 -5.23
CA LEU A 96 -12.63 -11.91 -4.10
C LEU A 96 -11.75 -13.13 -4.46
N ASP A 97 -11.35 -13.25 -5.73
CA ASP A 97 -10.61 -14.37 -6.30
C ASP A 97 -11.27 -15.75 -6.13
N VAL A 98 -12.60 -15.80 -6.15
CA VAL A 98 -13.37 -17.04 -5.99
C VAL A 98 -13.80 -17.61 -7.34
N PRO A 99 -13.80 -18.95 -7.54
CA PRO A 99 -14.14 -19.54 -8.84
C PRO A 99 -15.62 -19.88 -9.03
N PHE A 100 -16.41 -19.90 -7.97
CA PHE A 100 -17.81 -20.28 -8.02
C PHE A 100 -18.69 -19.06 -7.79
N VAL A 101 -19.58 -18.79 -8.74
CA VAL A 101 -20.46 -17.62 -8.70
C VAL A 101 -21.90 -18.10 -8.89
N PHE A 102 -22.79 -17.69 -8.00
CA PHE A 102 -24.20 -18.06 -8.07
C PHE A 102 -25.07 -16.80 -8.15
N THR A 103 -26.20 -16.96 -8.81
CA THR A 103 -27.29 -15.98 -8.80
C THR A 103 -28.60 -16.67 -8.50
N SER A 104 -29.51 -16.00 -7.81
CA SER A 104 -30.80 -16.59 -7.46
C SER A 104 -31.89 -15.54 -7.32
N ASN A 105 -33.10 -15.91 -7.74
CA ASN A 105 -34.34 -15.18 -7.52
C ASN A 105 -35.33 -15.95 -6.60
N GLY A 106 -34.85 -17.03 -5.97
CA GLY A 106 -35.63 -17.92 -5.10
C GLY A 106 -36.33 -19.09 -5.79
N ASP A 107 -36.32 -19.23 -7.11
CA ASP A 107 -36.82 -20.43 -7.82
C ASP A 107 -35.75 -21.51 -7.99
N GLY A 108 -34.48 -21.10 -8.04
CA GLY A 108 -33.32 -21.96 -8.22
C GLY A 108 -32.05 -21.12 -8.18
N PHE A 109 -30.98 -21.61 -8.79
CA PHE A 109 -29.72 -20.90 -8.96
C PHE A 109 -29.24 -20.99 -10.41
N LEU A 110 -28.68 -19.91 -10.94
CA LEU A 110 -27.76 -20.01 -12.06
C LEU A 110 -26.34 -20.02 -11.49
N PHE A 111 -25.61 -21.10 -11.76
CA PHE A 111 -24.26 -21.35 -11.25
C PHE A 111 -23.24 -21.19 -12.38
N HIS A 112 -22.23 -20.35 -12.16
CA HIS A 112 -21.07 -20.18 -13.00
C HIS A 112 -19.81 -20.78 -12.34
N ASP A 113 -19.14 -21.68 -13.05
CA ASP A 113 -17.92 -22.37 -12.63
C ASP A 113 -16.75 -22.05 -13.57
N ARG A 114 -15.84 -21.17 -13.13
CA ARG A 114 -14.65 -20.81 -13.93
C ARG A 114 -13.51 -21.82 -13.84
N THR A 115 -13.67 -22.93 -13.11
CA THR A 115 -12.61 -23.94 -12.95
C THR A 115 -12.42 -24.81 -14.19
N GLY A 116 -13.44 -24.91 -15.04
CA GLY A 116 -13.45 -25.81 -16.21
C GLY A 116 -13.58 -27.29 -15.85
N LEU A 117 -13.86 -27.63 -14.59
CA LEU A 117 -14.04 -29.01 -14.11
C LEU A 117 -15.50 -29.48 -14.18
N GLY A 118 -16.44 -28.56 -14.35
CA GLY A 118 -17.85 -28.86 -14.60
C GLY A 118 -18.12 -29.28 -16.06
N PRO A 119 -19.26 -29.95 -16.33
CA PRO A 119 -19.64 -30.33 -17.68
C PRO A 119 -19.96 -29.11 -18.58
N GLN A 120 -20.40 -28.02 -17.97
CA GLN A 120 -20.67 -26.73 -18.60
C GLN A 120 -20.18 -25.62 -17.66
N THR A 121 -19.84 -24.46 -18.22
CA THR A 121 -19.42 -23.29 -17.44
C THR A 121 -20.58 -22.69 -16.66
N GLU A 122 -21.79 -22.64 -17.25
CA GLU A 122 -23.00 -22.17 -16.56
C GLU A 122 -24.08 -23.25 -16.59
N THR A 123 -24.69 -23.49 -15.43
CA THR A 123 -25.78 -24.47 -15.27
C THR A 123 -26.86 -23.94 -14.35
N GLU A 124 -28.13 -24.18 -14.69
CA GLU A 124 -29.24 -23.97 -13.78
C GLU A 124 -29.35 -25.12 -12.79
N LEU A 125 -29.59 -24.78 -11.52
CA LEU A 125 -29.75 -25.71 -10.41
C LEU A 125 -31.10 -25.44 -9.73
N THR A 126 -31.81 -26.48 -9.34
CA THR A 126 -32.94 -26.34 -8.41
C THR A 126 -32.43 -26.01 -7.00
N LEU A 127 -33.34 -25.58 -6.11
CA LEU A 127 -32.96 -25.23 -4.72
C LEU A 127 -32.35 -26.40 -3.94
N ASP A 128 -32.73 -27.64 -4.26
CA ASP A 128 -32.21 -28.87 -3.65
C ASP A 128 -30.90 -29.38 -4.28
N GLN A 129 -30.45 -28.75 -5.38
CA GLN A 129 -29.22 -29.12 -6.10
C GLN A 129 -28.03 -28.22 -5.74
N PHE A 130 -28.15 -27.34 -4.75
CA PHE A 130 -27.05 -26.48 -4.35
C PHE A 130 -25.84 -27.31 -3.86
N PRO A 131 -24.61 -27.07 -4.33
CA PRO A 131 -23.45 -27.89 -3.97
C PRO A 131 -23.08 -27.80 -2.48
N SER A 132 -22.64 -28.91 -1.90
CA SER A 132 -22.12 -28.93 -0.52
C SER A 132 -20.77 -28.21 -0.39
N PRO A 133 -20.38 -27.78 0.82
CA PRO A 133 -19.06 -27.19 1.07
C PRO A 133 -17.92 -28.10 0.60
N GLU A 134 -18.01 -29.40 0.86
CA GLU A 134 -17.00 -30.40 0.48
C GLU A 134 -16.90 -30.55 -1.03
N THR A 135 -18.03 -30.50 -1.74
CA THR A 135 -18.07 -30.61 -3.20
C THR A 135 -17.34 -29.44 -3.86
N LEU A 136 -17.61 -28.20 -3.41
CA LEU A 136 -16.91 -27.02 -3.91
C LEU A 136 -15.45 -27.00 -3.46
N TRP A 137 -15.14 -27.46 -2.25
CA TRP A 137 -13.76 -27.52 -1.76
C TRP A 137 -12.89 -28.49 -2.55
N GLU A 138 -13.39 -29.69 -2.84
CA GLU A 138 -12.69 -30.67 -3.67
C GLU A 138 -12.42 -30.11 -5.07
N ARG A 139 -13.42 -29.48 -5.68
CA ARG A 139 -13.27 -28.86 -7.00
C ARG A 139 -12.28 -27.68 -6.98
N TYR A 140 -12.32 -26.86 -5.93
CA TYR A 140 -11.35 -25.78 -5.72
C TYR A 140 -9.92 -26.33 -5.60
N CYS A 141 -9.73 -27.38 -4.81
CA CYS A 141 -8.44 -28.04 -4.62
C CYS A 141 -7.92 -28.61 -5.94
N GLN A 142 -8.75 -29.30 -6.71
CA GLN A 142 -8.38 -29.82 -8.03
C GLN A 142 -7.99 -28.69 -8.98
N TRP A 143 -8.77 -27.61 -9.04
CA TRP A 143 -8.49 -26.45 -9.89
C TRP A 143 -7.19 -25.74 -9.53
N LYS A 144 -6.95 -25.53 -8.23
CA LYS A 144 -5.71 -24.89 -7.74
C LYS A 144 -4.51 -25.83 -7.73
N GLY A 145 -4.69 -27.14 -7.93
CA GLY A 145 -3.65 -28.16 -7.76
C GLY A 145 -3.19 -28.31 -6.31
N ILE A 146 -4.11 -28.25 -5.34
CA ILE A 146 -3.85 -28.43 -3.91
C ILE A 146 -4.08 -29.91 -3.57
N ASP A 147 -2.99 -30.63 -3.35
CA ASP A 147 -3.00 -32.04 -2.97
C ASP A 147 -3.23 -32.22 -1.45
N THR A 148 -3.41 -33.47 -1.01
CA THR A 148 -3.72 -33.79 0.40
C THR A 148 -2.69 -33.23 1.39
N PRO A 149 -1.36 -33.29 1.13
CA PRO A 149 -0.36 -32.65 2.00
C PRO A 149 -0.46 -31.12 2.09
N ALA A 150 -0.87 -30.43 1.02
CA ALA A 150 -1.00 -28.97 1.01
C ALA A 150 -2.26 -28.46 1.72
N ARG A 151 -3.33 -29.27 1.82
CA ARG A 151 -4.63 -28.85 2.39
C ARG A 151 -4.52 -28.29 3.82
N PRO A 152 -3.86 -28.94 4.80
CA PRO A 152 -3.75 -28.40 6.16
C PRO A 152 -3.08 -27.02 6.19
N VAL A 153 -2.11 -26.77 5.31
CA VAL A 153 -1.41 -25.49 5.21
C VAL A 153 -2.35 -24.40 4.66
N VAL A 154 -3.11 -24.72 3.61
CA VAL A 154 -4.09 -23.79 3.01
C VAL A 154 -5.27 -23.56 3.95
N GLU A 155 -5.69 -24.53 4.74
CA GLU A 155 -6.80 -24.36 5.69
C GLU A 155 -6.40 -23.62 6.97
N GLN A 156 -5.10 -23.47 7.24
CA GLN A 156 -4.61 -22.88 8.48
C GLN A 156 -5.24 -21.49 8.73
N PRO A 157 -5.91 -21.26 9.88
CA PRO A 157 -6.54 -19.98 10.19
C PRO A 157 -5.56 -18.82 10.33
N TYR A 158 -6.07 -17.61 10.17
CA TYR A 158 -5.37 -16.38 10.56
C TYR A 158 -5.08 -16.33 12.05
N TYR A 159 -4.14 -15.46 12.43
CA TYR A 159 -4.12 -14.96 13.80
C TYR A 159 -5.32 -14.03 14.01
N ASP A 160 -6.04 -14.26 15.09
CA ASP A 160 -7.14 -13.43 15.57
C ASP A 160 -6.86 -13.06 17.04
N ASP A 161 -6.77 -11.77 17.31
CA ASP A 161 -6.58 -11.22 18.66
C ASP A 161 -7.91 -10.92 19.37
N GLY A 162 -9.04 -11.24 18.74
CA GLY A 162 -10.38 -10.95 19.26
C GLY A 162 -10.80 -9.49 19.12
N SER A 163 -9.96 -8.62 18.54
CA SER A 163 -10.33 -7.21 18.27
C SER A 163 -11.31 -7.06 17.11
N GLY A 164 -11.52 -8.13 16.34
CA GLY A 164 -12.29 -8.10 15.09
C GLY A 164 -11.49 -7.55 13.89
N ARG A 165 -10.18 -7.25 14.07
CA ARG A 165 -9.30 -6.84 12.97
C ARG A 165 -9.02 -8.02 12.04
N VAL A 166 -9.74 -8.08 10.93
CA VAL A 166 -9.54 -9.09 9.87
C VAL A 166 -8.84 -8.49 8.64
N PRO A 167 -8.12 -9.31 7.85
CA PRO A 167 -7.61 -8.88 6.55
C PRO A 167 -8.73 -8.35 5.66
N ARG A 168 -8.49 -7.21 5.01
CA ARG A 168 -9.37 -6.72 3.94
C ARG A 168 -9.35 -7.69 2.77
N TYR A 169 -10.33 -7.60 1.88
CA TYR A 169 -10.51 -8.57 0.80
C TYR A 169 -9.25 -8.77 -0.05
N TYR A 170 -8.58 -7.68 -0.46
CA TYR A 170 -7.35 -7.74 -1.25
C TYR A 170 -6.17 -8.32 -0.45
N GLN A 171 -6.14 -8.15 0.88
CA GLN A 171 -5.14 -8.79 1.74
C GLN A 171 -5.42 -10.29 1.84
N MET A 172 -6.69 -10.68 2.02
CA MET A 172 -7.09 -12.08 2.03
C MET A 172 -6.68 -12.80 0.73
N VAL A 173 -6.92 -12.18 -0.45
CA VAL A 173 -6.48 -12.72 -1.74
C VAL A 173 -4.96 -12.85 -1.78
N ALA A 174 -4.22 -11.81 -1.42
CA ALA A 174 -2.75 -11.83 -1.39
C ALA A 174 -2.21 -12.95 -0.46
N ILE A 175 -2.79 -13.08 0.73
CA ILE A 175 -2.39 -14.07 1.73
C ILE A 175 -2.71 -15.48 1.24
N ASN A 176 -3.89 -15.73 0.69
CA ASN A 176 -4.28 -17.05 0.18
C ASN A 176 -3.43 -17.47 -1.01
N ARG A 177 -3.22 -16.59 -2.00
CA ARG A 177 -2.34 -16.89 -3.14
C ARG A 177 -0.91 -17.19 -2.70
N ALA A 178 -0.38 -16.46 -1.72
CA ALA A 178 0.95 -16.72 -1.19
C ALA A 178 1.03 -18.08 -0.48
N VAL A 179 0.10 -18.36 0.43
CA VAL A 179 0.06 -19.63 1.18
C VAL A 179 -0.14 -20.82 0.24
N GLU A 180 -1.05 -20.74 -0.73
CA GLU A 180 -1.27 -21.77 -1.75
C GLU A 180 -0.02 -22.02 -2.60
N ALA A 181 0.66 -20.96 -3.05
CA ALA A 181 1.86 -21.09 -3.84
C ALA A 181 3.00 -21.75 -3.04
N VAL A 182 3.19 -21.38 -1.78
CA VAL A 182 4.20 -21.99 -0.90
C VAL A 182 3.86 -23.45 -0.58
N ALA A 183 2.57 -23.75 -0.32
CA ALA A 183 2.12 -25.11 -0.07
C ALA A 183 2.37 -26.03 -1.28
N LYS A 184 2.30 -25.49 -2.50
CA LYS A 184 2.64 -26.17 -3.76
C LYS A 184 4.14 -26.18 -4.11
N GLY A 185 5.01 -25.74 -3.19
CA GLY A 185 6.46 -25.77 -3.38
C GLY A 185 7.03 -24.62 -4.23
N ARG A 186 6.27 -23.56 -4.53
CA ARG A 186 6.82 -22.37 -5.20
C ARG A 186 7.71 -21.61 -4.22
N ASN A 187 8.98 -21.41 -4.61
CA ASN A 187 10.00 -20.82 -3.74
C ASN A 187 10.33 -19.35 -4.05
N ARG A 188 9.73 -18.75 -5.08
CA ARG A 188 9.94 -17.34 -5.45
C ARG A 188 8.58 -16.69 -5.72
N LEU A 189 8.24 -15.70 -4.92
CA LEU A 189 6.95 -15.04 -4.93
C LEU A 189 7.11 -13.53 -4.83
N LEU A 190 6.28 -12.79 -5.56
CA LEU A 190 6.21 -11.34 -5.52
C LEU A 190 4.78 -10.87 -5.26
N LEU A 191 4.61 -10.00 -4.27
CA LEU A 191 3.38 -9.28 -4.01
C LEU A 191 3.59 -7.79 -4.27
N VAL A 192 2.75 -7.22 -5.14
CA VAL A 192 2.75 -5.78 -5.41
C VAL A 192 1.55 -5.16 -4.70
N MET A 193 1.79 -4.29 -3.73
CA MET A 193 0.76 -3.67 -2.91
C MET A 193 1.09 -2.21 -2.64
N ALA A 194 0.20 -1.29 -3.05
CA ALA A 194 0.40 0.14 -2.88
C ALA A 194 0.70 0.53 -1.43
N THR A 195 1.45 1.61 -1.23
CA THR A 195 1.75 2.14 0.11
C THR A 195 0.45 2.46 0.86
N GLY A 196 0.39 2.07 2.14
CA GLY A 196 -0.78 2.31 2.98
C GLY A 196 -1.88 1.25 2.89
N THR A 197 -1.64 0.15 2.18
CA THR A 197 -2.61 -0.96 2.04
C THR A 197 -2.42 -2.08 3.06
N GLY A 198 -1.39 -2.02 3.91
CA GLY A 198 -1.16 -2.97 5.00
C GLY A 198 -0.25 -4.16 4.62
N LYS A 199 0.88 -3.90 3.94
CA LYS A 199 1.88 -4.91 3.56
C LYS A 199 2.41 -5.71 4.76
N THR A 200 2.82 -5.02 5.82
CA THR A 200 3.37 -5.65 7.04
C THR A 200 2.36 -6.60 7.69
N PHE A 201 1.10 -6.19 7.83
CA PHE A 201 0.02 -7.07 8.33
C PHE A 201 -0.25 -8.27 7.40
N THR A 202 -0.16 -8.06 6.10
CA THR A 202 -0.31 -9.14 5.10
C THR A 202 0.82 -10.16 5.23
N ALA A 203 2.07 -9.68 5.32
CA ALA A 203 3.24 -10.52 5.55
C ALA A 203 3.14 -11.29 6.87
N PHE A 204 2.72 -10.62 7.94
CA PHE A 204 2.47 -11.24 9.25
C PHE A 204 1.50 -12.43 9.12
N GLN A 205 0.34 -12.25 8.48
CA GLN A 205 -0.66 -13.32 8.35
C GLN A 205 -0.20 -14.48 7.44
N ILE A 206 0.62 -14.20 6.42
CA ILE A 206 1.25 -15.26 5.60
C ILE A 206 2.22 -16.07 6.47
N ILE A 207 3.14 -15.39 7.15
CA ILE A 207 4.13 -16.01 8.04
C ILE A 207 3.43 -16.81 9.13
N TRP A 208 2.42 -16.24 9.78
CA TRP A 208 1.66 -16.90 10.85
C TRP A 208 1.03 -18.21 10.39
N ARG A 209 0.37 -18.22 9.23
CA ARG A 209 -0.26 -19.43 8.69
C ARG A 209 0.78 -20.50 8.35
N LEU A 210 1.85 -20.13 7.66
CA LEU A 210 2.91 -21.08 7.31
C LEU A 210 3.64 -21.62 8.55
N TRP A 211 3.83 -20.76 9.57
CA TRP A 211 4.46 -21.12 10.84
C TRP A 211 3.58 -22.04 11.69
N LYS A 212 2.30 -21.71 11.86
CA LYS A 212 1.36 -22.54 12.61
C LYS A 212 1.06 -23.88 11.94
N ALA A 213 1.06 -23.92 10.61
CA ALA A 213 0.96 -25.18 9.87
C ALA A 213 2.23 -26.04 9.94
N GLY A 214 3.33 -25.52 10.49
CA GLY A 214 4.62 -26.21 10.56
C GLY A 214 5.37 -26.29 9.23
N GLN A 215 4.87 -25.63 8.18
CA GLN A 215 5.45 -25.60 6.83
C GLN A 215 6.75 -24.78 6.79
N LYS A 216 6.83 -23.70 7.57
CA LYS A 216 8.00 -22.81 7.69
C LYS A 216 8.27 -22.52 9.15
N ARG A 217 9.41 -22.95 9.69
CA ARG A 217 9.74 -22.79 11.11
C ARG A 217 10.70 -21.63 11.33
N ARG A 218 11.74 -21.53 10.50
CA ARG A 218 12.76 -20.49 10.61
C ARG A 218 12.57 -19.45 9.52
N ILE A 219 12.19 -18.25 9.93
CA ILE A 219 11.73 -17.20 9.02
C ILE A 219 12.54 -15.93 9.25
N LEU A 220 13.09 -15.36 8.18
CA LEU A 220 13.79 -14.08 8.20
C LEU A 220 12.94 -12.99 7.53
N PHE A 221 12.54 -11.98 8.29
CA PHE A 221 11.84 -10.79 7.79
C PHE A 221 12.82 -9.62 7.69
N LEU A 222 13.14 -9.23 6.46
CA LEU A 222 14.07 -8.16 6.14
C LEU A 222 13.32 -6.84 5.88
N VAL A 223 13.83 -5.77 6.49
CA VAL A 223 13.30 -4.42 6.34
C VAL A 223 14.41 -3.39 6.11
N ASP A 224 14.02 -2.25 5.57
CA ASP A 224 14.97 -1.21 5.18
C ASP A 224 15.55 -0.40 6.35
N ARG A 225 14.77 -0.19 7.41
CA ARG A 225 15.11 0.78 8.45
C ARG A 225 14.78 0.26 9.85
N ASN A 226 15.59 0.69 10.83
CA ASN A 226 15.41 0.29 12.23
C ASN A 226 13.99 0.59 12.75
N VAL A 227 13.46 1.77 12.43
CA VAL A 227 12.09 2.16 12.81
C VAL A 227 11.05 1.18 12.26
N LEU A 228 11.21 0.69 11.03
CA LEU A 228 10.31 -0.30 10.44
C LEU A 228 10.43 -1.66 11.13
N ALA A 229 11.66 -2.06 11.50
CA ALA A 229 11.89 -3.30 12.25
C ALA A 229 11.20 -3.25 13.62
N ASP A 230 11.33 -2.14 14.33
CA ASP A 230 10.74 -1.95 15.65
C ASP A 230 9.21 -1.86 15.56
N GLN A 231 8.67 -1.16 14.56
CA GLN A 231 7.23 -1.11 14.31
C GLN A 231 6.66 -2.50 13.97
N ALA A 232 7.30 -3.27 13.10
CA ALA A 232 6.87 -4.63 12.79
C ALA A 232 6.85 -5.49 14.05
N LYS A 233 7.96 -5.50 14.81
CA LYS A 233 8.13 -6.28 16.05
C LYS A 233 7.09 -5.93 17.11
N ASN A 234 6.89 -4.64 17.39
CA ASN A 234 6.07 -4.18 18.51
C ASN A 234 4.56 -4.16 18.19
N ASN A 235 4.20 -4.11 16.90
CA ASN A 235 2.82 -4.05 16.44
C ASN A 235 2.38 -5.38 15.81
N ASP A 236 2.41 -5.49 14.48
CA ASP A 236 1.81 -6.61 13.75
C ASP A 236 2.43 -7.97 14.13
N PHE A 237 3.73 -8.04 14.43
CA PHE A 237 4.43 -9.30 14.74
C PHE A 237 4.48 -9.62 16.24
N ARG A 238 3.93 -8.75 17.10
CA ARG A 238 3.82 -8.99 18.55
C ARG A 238 3.27 -10.39 18.90
N PRO A 239 2.32 -10.98 18.16
CA PRO A 239 1.78 -12.31 18.46
C PRO A 239 2.80 -13.46 18.42
N PHE A 240 3.95 -13.31 17.77
CA PHE A 240 5.00 -14.32 17.82
C PHE A 240 5.68 -14.41 19.20
N GLY A 241 5.59 -13.35 20.01
CA GLY A 241 6.07 -13.35 21.39
C GLY A 241 7.53 -13.80 21.50
N GLN A 242 7.76 -14.85 22.31
CA GLN A 242 9.09 -15.39 22.57
C GLN A 242 9.70 -16.16 21.38
N ALA A 243 8.92 -16.48 20.35
CA ALA A 243 9.44 -17.12 19.13
C ALA A 243 10.16 -16.12 18.21
N MET A 244 10.04 -14.81 18.48
CA MET A 244 10.58 -13.75 17.62
C MET A 244 11.71 -12.98 18.27
N THR A 245 12.73 -12.64 17.48
CA THR A 245 13.79 -11.69 17.85
C THR A 245 14.08 -10.68 16.76
N LYS A 246 14.68 -9.55 17.15
CA LYS A 246 15.30 -8.59 16.23
C LYS A 246 16.80 -8.83 16.29
N VAL A 247 17.42 -9.06 15.14
CA VAL A 247 18.87 -9.24 15.05
C VAL A 247 19.55 -7.92 15.39
N THR A 248 20.34 -7.93 16.47
CA THR A 248 21.16 -6.81 16.96
C THR A 248 22.58 -7.30 17.22
N ASN A 249 23.58 -6.42 17.12
CA ASN A 249 25.02 -6.72 17.05
C ASN A 249 25.56 -7.90 17.90
N ARG A 250 26.48 -8.66 17.27
CA ARG A 250 27.52 -9.59 17.78
C ARG A 250 27.14 -10.91 18.45
N THR A 251 25.89 -11.17 18.80
CA THR A 251 25.51 -12.52 19.27
C THR A 251 24.14 -12.92 18.75
N ILE A 252 24.11 -13.95 17.91
CA ILE A 252 22.88 -14.49 17.35
C ILE A 252 22.43 -15.68 18.17
N ASP A 253 21.30 -15.51 18.85
CA ASP A 253 20.59 -16.63 19.45
C ASP A 253 19.81 -17.39 18.37
N LYS A 254 20.23 -18.62 18.10
CA LYS A 254 19.65 -19.51 17.09
C LYS A 254 18.42 -20.29 17.59
N SER A 255 17.95 -20.02 18.82
CA SER A 255 16.78 -20.66 19.42
C SER A 255 15.44 -20.05 18.98
N TYR A 256 15.46 -18.83 18.44
CA TYR A 256 14.26 -18.18 17.89
C TYR A 256 13.84 -18.80 16.56
N GLU A 257 12.60 -18.52 16.16
CA GLU A 257 11.98 -19.04 14.95
C GLU A 257 11.71 -17.92 13.94
N VAL A 258 11.39 -16.72 14.41
CA VAL A 258 11.13 -15.54 13.56
C VAL A 258 12.18 -14.47 13.84
N TYR A 259 12.91 -14.07 12.80
CA TYR A 259 14.00 -13.10 12.89
C TYR A 259 13.63 -11.85 12.10
N ILE A 260 13.75 -10.67 12.71
CA ILE A 260 13.62 -9.38 12.04
C ILE A 260 15.01 -8.77 11.91
N ALA A 261 15.43 -8.40 10.70
CA ALA A 261 16.74 -7.82 10.46
C ALA A 261 16.71 -6.67 9.44
N LEU A 262 17.72 -5.79 9.51
CA LEU A 262 17.95 -4.74 8.52
C LEU A 262 18.75 -5.24 7.33
N TYR A 263 18.54 -4.66 6.15
CA TYR A 263 19.45 -4.90 5.01
C TYR A 263 20.90 -4.55 5.36
N GLN A 264 21.12 -3.35 5.91
CA GLN A 264 22.46 -2.79 6.12
C GLN A 264 23.25 -3.49 7.23
N ALA A 265 22.58 -3.91 8.31
CA ALA A 265 23.21 -4.70 9.38
C ALA A 265 23.66 -6.09 8.89
N VAL A 266 23.21 -6.48 7.71
CA VAL A 266 23.51 -7.75 7.07
C VAL A 266 24.54 -7.55 5.94
N SER A 267 24.89 -6.32 5.55
CA SER A 267 25.71 -6.04 4.36
C SER A 267 26.68 -4.83 4.40
N GLY A 268 26.96 -4.23 5.57
CA GLY A 268 27.76 -2.99 5.72
C GLY A 268 29.29 -3.13 5.57
N ASN A 269 30.02 -1.99 5.55
CA ASN A 269 31.48 -1.92 5.41
C ASN A 269 32.19 -1.71 6.77
N GLU A 270 33.22 -2.55 7.02
CA GLU A 270 34.02 -2.75 8.25
C GLU A 270 33.41 -3.66 9.33
N GLU A 271 34.07 -4.82 9.54
CA GLU A 271 33.87 -5.91 10.53
C GLU A 271 32.45 -6.50 10.76
N GLU A 272 31.38 -5.79 10.47
CA GLU A 272 29.97 -6.22 10.55
C GLU A 272 29.51 -6.97 9.27
N ARG A 273 30.45 -7.26 8.36
CA ARG A 273 30.16 -7.93 7.09
C ARG A 273 29.61 -9.32 7.36
N ASP A 274 28.35 -9.48 6.98
CA ASP A 274 27.67 -10.75 6.86
C ASP A 274 27.23 -11.42 8.16
N ILE A 275 26.54 -10.69 9.06
CA ILE A 275 25.87 -11.33 10.22
C ILE A 275 24.93 -12.49 9.79
N TYR A 276 24.43 -12.48 8.55
CA TYR A 276 23.68 -13.60 8.00
C TYR A 276 24.49 -14.88 7.82
N LYS A 277 25.81 -14.80 7.61
CA LYS A 277 26.71 -15.97 7.49
C LYS A 277 26.97 -16.68 8.82
N GLU A 278 26.60 -16.06 9.94
CA GLU A 278 26.52 -16.77 11.22
C GLU A 278 25.40 -17.82 11.22
N PHE A 279 24.38 -17.64 10.39
CA PHE A 279 23.42 -18.68 10.07
C PHE A 279 23.94 -19.53 8.92
N SER A 280 23.70 -20.84 8.94
CA SER A 280 24.01 -21.68 7.78
C SER A 280 23.11 -21.32 6.58
N PRO A 281 23.52 -21.56 5.33
CA PRO A 281 22.71 -21.30 4.14
C PRO A 281 21.31 -21.97 4.15
N GLU A 282 21.18 -23.08 4.86
CA GLU A 282 19.95 -23.86 5.02
C GLU A 282 19.21 -23.56 6.33
N PHE A 283 19.64 -22.54 7.08
CA PHE A 283 19.05 -22.24 8.39
C PHE A 283 17.60 -21.76 8.26
N PHE A 284 17.31 -20.88 7.30
CA PHE A 284 15.97 -20.32 7.11
C PHE A 284 15.17 -21.15 6.11
N ASP A 285 13.91 -21.44 6.45
CA ASP A 285 12.94 -22.05 5.54
C ASP A 285 12.30 -20.99 4.62
N MET A 286 12.27 -19.73 5.09
CA MET A 286 11.65 -18.61 4.38
C MET A 286 12.38 -17.29 4.65
N VAL A 287 12.53 -16.49 3.61
CA VAL A 287 12.99 -15.09 3.67
C VAL A 287 11.91 -14.19 3.09
N VAL A 288 11.52 -13.16 3.83
CA VAL A 288 10.51 -12.18 3.43
C VAL A 288 11.15 -10.81 3.38
N ILE A 289 10.92 -10.07 2.30
CA ILE A 289 11.58 -8.79 2.03
C ILE A 289 10.53 -7.72 1.85
N ASP A 290 10.50 -6.72 2.72
CA ASP A 290 9.62 -5.55 2.56
C ASP A 290 10.31 -4.43 1.76
N GLU A 291 9.62 -3.89 0.77
CA GLU A 291 10.17 -2.91 -0.18
C GLU A 291 11.32 -3.48 -1.05
N CYS A 292 11.12 -4.68 -1.61
CA CYS A 292 12.11 -5.43 -2.41
C CYS A 292 12.56 -4.75 -3.74
N HIS A 293 12.21 -3.50 -3.98
CA HIS A 293 12.64 -2.65 -5.10
C HIS A 293 13.73 -1.65 -4.73
N ARG A 294 14.10 -1.55 -3.45
CA ARG A 294 15.09 -0.57 -2.99
C ARG A 294 16.52 -1.09 -3.15
N GLY A 295 17.34 -0.24 -3.77
CA GLY A 295 18.78 -0.30 -3.71
C GLY A 295 19.42 0.66 -4.72
N SER A 296 20.47 1.37 -4.31
CA SER A 296 21.56 1.72 -5.22
C SER A 296 22.15 0.44 -5.83
N ALA A 297 23.01 0.51 -6.84
CA ALA A 297 23.69 -0.70 -7.36
C ALA A 297 24.35 -1.51 -6.22
N ASP A 298 24.87 -0.83 -5.18
CA ASP A 298 25.50 -1.44 -4.01
C ASP A 298 24.50 -2.04 -3.01
N GLU A 299 23.40 -1.35 -2.69
CA GLU A 299 22.36 -1.89 -1.78
C GLU A 299 21.52 -3.00 -2.46
N GLU A 300 21.35 -2.92 -3.77
CA GLU A 300 20.70 -3.96 -4.57
C GLU A 300 21.55 -5.24 -4.59
N SER A 301 22.87 -5.09 -4.63
CA SER A 301 23.80 -6.21 -4.47
C SER A 301 23.71 -6.85 -3.09
N ALA A 302 23.34 -6.11 -2.04
CA ALA A 302 23.29 -6.61 -0.67
C ALA A 302 22.16 -7.61 -0.43
N TRP A 303 20.91 -7.28 -0.75
CA TRP A 303 19.81 -8.23 -0.55
C TRP A 303 19.89 -9.40 -1.53
N ARG A 304 20.35 -9.18 -2.77
CA ARG A 304 20.61 -10.28 -3.71
C ARG A 304 21.59 -11.29 -3.14
N ARG A 305 22.70 -10.83 -2.53
CA ARG A 305 23.64 -11.72 -1.82
C ARG A 305 22.97 -12.51 -0.70
N ILE A 306 22.12 -11.89 0.10
CA ILE A 306 21.39 -12.58 1.19
C ILE A 306 20.47 -13.66 0.61
N LEU A 307 19.75 -13.35 -0.47
CA LEU A 307 18.85 -14.32 -1.10
C LEU A 307 19.59 -15.43 -1.83
N GLU A 308 20.71 -15.12 -2.49
CA GLU A 308 21.59 -16.12 -3.09
C GLU A 308 22.20 -17.05 -2.02
N TYR A 309 22.59 -16.49 -0.87
CA TYR A 309 23.08 -17.26 0.27
C TYR A 309 22.00 -18.20 0.82
N PHE A 310 20.80 -17.69 1.10
CA PHE A 310 19.65 -18.50 1.53
C PHE A 310 18.83 -19.03 0.35
N SER A 311 19.49 -19.48 -0.72
CA SER A 311 18.82 -19.86 -1.98
C SER A 311 17.84 -21.03 -1.85
N GLY A 312 18.08 -21.94 -0.89
CA GLY A 312 17.18 -23.05 -0.56
C GLY A 312 15.89 -22.64 0.14
N ALA A 313 15.82 -21.43 0.69
CA ALA A 313 14.62 -20.90 1.33
C ALA A 313 13.56 -20.48 0.29
N THR A 314 12.30 -20.43 0.74
CA THR A 314 11.24 -19.73 0.00
C THR A 314 11.41 -18.24 0.17
N HIS A 315 11.40 -17.46 -0.91
CA HIS A 315 11.51 -16.00 -0.86
C HIS A 315 10.20 -15.33 -1.26
N LEU A 316 9.72 -14.43 -0.40
CA LEU A 316 8.57 -13.57 -0.65
C LEU A 316 9.01 -12.11 -0.68
N GLY A 317 8.97 -11.50 -1.86
CA GLY A 317 9.15 -10.07 -2.03
C GLY A 317 7.83 -9.31 -1.88
N LEU A 318 7.81 -8.25 -1.09
CA LEU A 318 6.72 -7.29 -1.03
C LEU A 318 7.20 -5.94 -1.56
N THR A 319 6.43 -5.31 -2.44
CA THR A 319 6.80 -4.02 -3.02
C THR A 319 5.57 -3.16 -3.29
N ALA A 320 5.70 -1.84 -3.24
CA ALA A 320 4.69 -0.94 -3.77
C ALA A 320 4.89 -0.63 -5.26
N THR A 321 6.06 -0.92 -5.81
CA THR A 321 6.49 -0.52 -7.14
C THR A 321 7.42 -1.57 -7.72
N PRO A 322 6.93 -2.48 -8.57
CA PRO A 322 7.82 -3.39 -9.28
C PRO A 322 8.77 -2.55 -10.14
N LYS A 323 10.08 -2.81 -10.01
CA LYS A 323 11.12 -2.15 -10.81
C LYS A 323 11.31 -2.96 -12.08
N GLU A 324 11.04 -2.34 -13.22
CA GLU A 324 11.42 -2.82 -14.55
C GLU A 324 12.33 -1.78 -15.19
N THR A 325 13.63 -2.05 -15.23
CA THR A 325 14.58 -1.31 -16.07
C THR A 325 15.24 -2.27 -17.05
N LYS A 326 15.91 -1.74 -18.09
CA LYS A 326 16.64 -2.53 -19.09
C LYS A 326 17.76 -3.40 -18.50
N GLU A 327 18.19 -3.13 -17.27
CA GLU A 327 19.36 -3.73 -16.62
C GLU A 327 18.98 -4.54 -15.38
N VAL A 328 17.80 -4.31 -14.79
CA VAL A 328 17.37 -4.87 -13.51
C VAL A 328 15.87 -5.01 -13.47
N SER A 329 15.38 -6.22 -13.23
CA SER A 329 13.98 -6.46 -12.91
C SER A 329 13.83 -7.34 -11.68
N ASN A 330 12.99 -6.91 -10.73
CA ASN A 330 12.58 -7.74 -9.60
C ASN A 330 11.78 -8.96 -10.07
N ILE A 331 11.11 -8.81 -11.21
CA ILE A 331 10.36 -9.86 -11.88
C ILE A 331 11.32 -10.93 -12.42
N ASP A 332 12.56 -10.58 -12.79
CA ASP A 332 13.54 -11.58 -13.23
C ASP A 332 13.91 -12.54 -12.10
N TYR A 333 13.98 -12.02 -10.86
CA TYR A 333 14.30 -12.83 -9.68
C TYR A 333 13.08 -13.57 -9.12
N PHE A 334 11.97 -12.87 -8.91
CA PHE A 334 10.79 -13.43 -8.23
C PHE A 334 9.74 -14.05 -9.18
N GLY A 335 9.86 -13.77 -10.48
CA GLY A 335 8.81 -14.00 -11.47
C GLY A 335 7.69 -12.95 -11.39
N GLU A 336 6.67 -13.17 -12.21
CA GLU A 336 5.46 -12.35 -12.21
C GLU A 336 4.81 -12.26 -10.82
N PRO A 337 4.28 -11.08 -10.43
CA PRO A 337 3.52 -10.92 -9.19
C PRO A 337 2.38 -11.94 -9.10
N ILE A 338 2.29 -12.64 -7.97
CA ILE A 338 1.15 -13.54 -7.73
C ILE A 338 -0.14 -12.75 -7.45
N TYR A 339 0.00 -11.48 -7.03
CA TYR A 339 -1.10 -10.54 -6.85
C TYR A 339 -0.59 -9.10 -6.87
N THR A 340 -1.42 -8.22 -7.44
CA THR A 340 -1.17 -6.78 -7.52
C THR A 340 -2.40 -6.02 -7.01
N TYR A 341 -2.19 -5.16 -6.00
CA TYR A 341 -3.19 -4.23 -5.50
C TYR A 341 -2.65 -2.79 -5.62
N SER A 342 -3.10 -2.09 -6.65
CA SER A 342 -2.56 -0.80 -7.06
C SER A 342 -3.13 0.38 -6.28
N LEU A 343 -2.52 1.56 -6.45
CA LEU A 343 -3.02 2.81 -5.86
C LEU A 343 -4.40 3.15 -6.46
N LYS A 344 -4.56 2.98 -7.77
CA LYS A 344 -5.82 3.14 -8.50
C LYS A 344 -6.94 2.31 -7.89
N GLN A 345 -6.68 1.02 -7.69
CA GLN A 345 -7.66 0.10 -7.08
C GLN A 345 -7.99 0.54 -5.65
N GLY A 346 -6.96 0.86 -4.84
CA GLY A 346 -7.17 1.37 -3.49
C GLY A 346 -8.00 2.66 -3.40
N ILE A 347 -7.86 3.57 -4.36
CA ILE A 347 -8.70 4.77 -4.46
C ILE A 347 -10.13 4.42 -4.88
N GLN A 348 -10.29 3.54 -5.87
CA GLN A 348 -11.61 3.09 -6.36
C GLN A 348 -12.41 2.37 -5.26
N ASP A 349 -11.75 1.56 -4.45
CA ASP A 349 -12.37 0.85 -3.34
C ASP A 349 -12.59 1.75 -2.11
N GLY A 350 -12.03 2.96 -2.12
CA GLY A 350 -12.18 3.94 -1.05
C GLY A 350 -11.33 3.65 0.19
N PHE A 351 -10.25 2.87 0.03
CA PHE A 351 -9.27 2.57 1.08
C PHE A 351 -8.05 3.49 1.05
N LEU A 352 -7.79 4.15 -0.08
CA LEU A 352 -6.76 5.17 -0.25
C LEU A 352 -7.39 6.49 -0.69
N ALA A 353 -6.78 7.59 -0.24
CA ALA A 353 -7.23 8.93 -0.50
C ALA A 353 -6.91 9.31 -1.95
N PRO A 354 -7.89 9.82 -2.73
CA PRO A 354 -7.60 10.46 -4.00
C PRO A 354 -6.74 11.71 -3.83
N TYR A 355 -6.14 12.17 -4.94
CA TYR A 355 -5.27 13.35 -4.93
C TYR A 355 -5.65 14.39 -5.99
N LYS A 356 -5.24 15.63 -5.71
CA LYS A 356 -5.25 16.76 -6.65
C LYS A 356 -3.81 17.15 -6.95
N VAL A 357 -3.55 17.60 -8.17
CA VAL A 357 -2.25 18.10 -8.60
C VAL A 357 -2.38 19.59 -8.92
N ILE A 358 -1.54 20.40 -8.31
CA ILE A 358 -1.32 21.81 -8.67
C ILE A 358 0.10 21.88 -9.20
N ARG A 359 0.24 22.09 -10.51
CA ARG A 359 1.55 22.29 -11.16
C ARG A 359 1.88 23.76 -11.14
N VAL A 360 2.96 24.14 -10.47
CA VAL A 360 3.35 25.54 -10.34
C VAL A 360 4.57 25.77 -11.23
N ASP A 361 4.38 26.56 -12.28
CA ASP A 361 5.47 27.08 -13.10
C ASP A 361 5.98 28.38 -12.50
N LEU A 362 7.28 28.45 -12.23
CA LEU A 362 7.94 29.68 -11.82
C LEU A 362 8.55 30.33 -13.07
N ASP A 363 8.30 31.62 -13.30
CA ASP A 363 8.74 32.35 -14.52
C ASP A 363 10.22 32.19 -14.84
N LYS A 364 11.05 32.16 -13.79
CA LYS A 364 12.51 31.99 -13.89
C LYS A 364 12.93 30.62 -14.43
N ASP A 365 12.09 29.60 -14.32
CA ASP A 365 12.35 28.28 -14.92
C ASP A 365 12.02 28.22 -16.40
N VAL A 366 11.06 29.05 -16.85
CA VAL A 366 10.55 29.06 -18.24
C VAL A 366 11.36 30.04 -19.11
N GLN A 367 11.74 31.20 -18.58
CA GLN A 367 12.44 32.25 -19.33
C GLN A 367 13.96 32.28 -19.09
N GLY A 368 14.45 31.57 -18.05
CA GLY A 368 15.82 31.69 -17.57
C GLY A 368 16.01 32.97 -16.74
N TRP A 369 16.93 32.91 -15.77
CA TRP A 369 17.26 34.07 -14.93
C TRP A 369 18.51 34.76 -15.46
N ARG A 370 18.49 36.10 -15.58
CA ARG A 370 19.67 36.91 -15.92
C ARG A 370 19.95 37.88 -14.78
N PRO A 371 21.18 37.96 -14.25
CA PRO A 371 21.52 38.87 -13.17
C PRO A 371 21.37 40.34 -13.58
N SER A 372 21.07 41.20 -12.62
CA SER A 372 21.14 42.66 -12.82
C SER A 372 22.59 43.09 -13.04
N GLN A 373 22.81 44.19 -13.78
CA GLN A 373 24.16 44.68 -14.08
C GLN A 373 24.94 44.96 -12.77
N GLY A 374 26.08 44.27 -12.59
CA GLY A 374 26.92 44.40 -11.39
C GLY A 374 26.47 43.59 -10.18
N GLN A 375 25.50 42.68 -10.32
CA GLN A 375 25.02 41.86 -9.22
C GLN A 375 26.12 40.92 -8.70
N THR A 376 26.31 40.90 -7.38
CA THR A 376 27.27 40.03 -6.69
C THR A 376 26.57 38.88 -5.98
N ASP A 377 27.24 37.73 -5.85
CA ASP A 377 26.79 36.64 -5.00
C ASP A 377 26.92 36.99 -3.51
N LYS A 378 26.50 36.07 -2.63
CA LYS A 378 26.54 36.26 -1.18
C LYS A 378 27.96 36.35 -0.58
N TYR A 379 28.98 36.09 -1.39
CA TYR A 379 30.40 36.19 -1.04
C TYR A 379 31.05 37.42 -1.66
N GLY A 380 30.27 38.27 -2.35
CA GLY A 380 30.75 39.50 -2.99
C GLY A 380 31.37 39.28 -4.38
N HIS A 381 31.28 38.09 -4.97
CA HIS A 381 31.79 37.83 -6.30
C HIS A 381 30.79 38.24 -7.38
N ALA A 382 31.26 38.93 -8.42
CA ALA A 382 30.40 39.35 -9.53
C ALA A 382 29.80 38.12 -10.25
N ILE A 383 28.48 38.15 -10.45
CA ILE A 383 27.76 37.11 -11.19
C ILE A 383 27.89 37.46 -12.68
N GLU A 384 28.52 36.56 -13.44
CA GLU A 384 28.62 36.65 -14.90
C GLU A 384 27.25 36.90 -15.57
N ASP A 385 27.21 37.90 -16.46
CA ASP A 385 26.02 38.33 -17.18
C ASP A 385 25.67 37.37 -18.35
N ARG A 386 24.96 36.29 -18.03
CA ARG A 386 24.37 35.35 -18.99
C ARG A 386 23.00 34.87 -18.52
N ILE A 387 22.27 34.19 -19.40
CA ILE A 387 21.00 33.55 -19.04
C ILE A 387 21.29 32.21 -18.37
N TYR A 388 20.87 32.07 -17.12
CA TYR A 388 20.96 30.85 -16.32
C TYR A 388 19.69 30.04 -16.51
N ASN A 389 19.82 28.78 -16.90
CA ASN A 389 18.72 27.83 -17.07
C ASN A 389 18.72 26.76 -15.97
N GLN A 390 17.84 25.75 -16.07
CA GLN A 390 17.74 24.69 -15.08
C GLN A 390 19.03 23.86 -14.86
N LYS A 391 20.03 23.96 -15.74
CA LYS A 391 21.33 23.29 -15.60
C LYS A 391 22.37 24.17 -14.91
N ASP A 392 22.12 25.49 -14.79
CA ASP A 392 23.05 26.45 -14.19
C ASP A 392 22.74 26.75 -12.71
N PHE A 393 21.87 25.94 -12.07
CA PHE A 393 21.41 26.11 -10.69
C PHE A 393 22.52 26.01 -9.63
N ASP A 394 23.78 25.75 -9.99
CA ASP A 394 24.90 25.69 -9.04
C ASP A 394 25.30 27.06 -8.44
N ARG A 395 24.73 28.19 -8.91
CA ARG A 395 24.96 29.51 -8.32
C ARG A 395 23.97 29.81 -7.20
N LYS A 396 24.48 29.77 -5.96
CA LYS A 396 23.78 29.98 -4.68
C LYS A 396 22.69 31.07 -4.66
N LEU A 397 22.92 32.21 -5.34
CA LEU A 397 21.98 33.34 -5.35
C LEU A 397 20.69 33.08 -6.14
N VAL A 398 20.76 32.28 -7.22
CA VAL A 398 19.56 31.86 -7.99
C VAL A 398 18.75 30.85 -7.19
N ILE A 399 19.45 29.97 -6.46
CA ILE A 399 18.83 28.94 -5.62
C ILE A 399 18.03 29.59 -4.48
N ASP A 400 18.56 30.64 -3.86
CA ASP A 400 17.89 31.33 -2.74
C ASP A 400 16.62 32.06 -3.18
N GLN A 401 16.61 32.70 -4.36
CA GLN A 401 15.41 33.33 -4.91
C GLN A 401 14.33 32.32 -5.33
N ARG A 402 14.73 31.15 -5.87
CA ARG A 402 13.78 30.08 -6.20
C ARG A 402 13.16 29.50 -4.93
N THR A 403 13.99 29.15 -3.94
CA THR A 403 13.51 28.62 -2.65
C THR A 403 12.53 29.59 -2.00
N GLN A 404 12.81 30.90 -2.07
CA GLN A 404 11.89 31.93 -1.59
C GLN A 404 10.54 31.92 -2.33
N ALA A 405 10.55 31.90 -3.67
CA ALA A 405 9.32 31.86 -4.47
C ALA A 405 8.47 30.59 -4.22
N VAL A 406 9.13 29.44 -4.07
CA VAL A 406 8.45 28.18 -3.70
C VAL A 406 7.83 28.30 -2.30
N ALA A 407 8.57 28.83 -1.32
CA ALA A 407 8.09 29.03 0.04
C ALA A 407 6.90 30.00 0.12
N GLU A 408 6.90 31.06 -0.71
CA GLU A 408 5.78 32.01 -0.87
C GLU A 408 4.53 31.28 -1.36
N ARG A 409 4.63 30.51 -2.44
CA ARG A 409 3.49 29.75 -2.97
C ARG A 409 2.96 28.68 -2.01
N ILE A 410 3.83 28.01 -1.27
CA ILE A 410 3.42 27.07 -0.21
C ILE A 410 2.62 27.84 0.87
N THR A 411 3.14 28.98 1.32
CA THR A 411 2.51 29.81 2.36
C THR A 411 1.16 30.36 1.89
N GLU A 412 1.08 30.87 0.66
CA GLU A 412 -0.16 31.34 0.04
C GLU A 412 -1.21 30.23 -0.05
N TYR A 413 -0.83 29.04 -0.51
CA TYR A 413 -1.74 27.90 -0.58
C TYR A 413 -2.30 27.54 0.81
N LEU A 414 -1.44 27.46 1.83
CA LEU A 414 -1.84 27.14 3.20
C LEU A 414 -2.74 28.23 3.79
N HIS A 415 -2.42 29.51 3.59
CA HIS A 415 -3.26 30.62 4.04
C HIS A 415 -4.61 30.69 3.31
N GLY A 416 -4.66 30.40 2.01
CA GLY A 416 -5.89 30.38 1.22
C GLY A 416 -6.77 29.15 1.48
N SER A 417 -6.25 28.15 2.18
CA SER A 417 -6.95 26.91 2.53
C SER A 417 -7.06 26.73 4.05
N ASP A 418 -6.15 25.99 4.66
CA ASP A 418 -6.03 25.81 6.10
C ASP A 418 -4.54 25.82 6.49
N PRO A 419 -4.09 26.79 7.33
CA PRO A 419 -2.69 26.95 7.68
C PRO A 419 -2.12 25.79 8.51
N PHE A 420 -2.97 24.92 9.07
CA PHE A 420 -2.54 23.78 9.87
C PHE A 420 -2.57 22.45 9.12
N GLN A 421 -2.71 22.48 7.79
CA GLN A 421 -2.58 21.27 6.97
C GLN A 421 -1.17 20.71 7.08
N LYS A 422 -1.03 19.51 7.66
CA LYS A 422 0.27 18.81 7.73
C LYS A 422 0.84 18.66 6.32
N THR A 423 2.04 19.21 6.13
CA THR A 423 2.69 19.42 4.84
C THR A 423 4.09 18.83 4.86
N ILE A 424 4.46 18.05 3.85
CA ILE A 424 5.84 17.57 3.66
C ILE A 424 6.42 18.22 2.42
N VAL A 425 7.57 18.88 2.56
CA VAL A 425 8.30 19.54 1.47
C VAL A 425 9.55 18.74 1.13
N PHE A 426 9.53 18.09 -0.03
CA PHE A 426 10.64 17.29 -0.55
C PHE A 426 11.62 18.18 -1.32
N CYS A 427 12.77 18.43 -0.70
CA CYS A 427 13.87 19.23 -1.21
C CYS A 427 14.97 18.34 -1.81
N GLU A 428 15.80 18.90 -2.69
CA GLU A 428 16.90 18.18 -3.37
C GLU A 428 17.87 17.50 -2.38
N ASP A 429 18.33 18.25 -1.38
CA ASP A 429 19.30 17.83 -0.38
C ASP A 429 19.03 18.47 1.00
N ILE A 430 19.91 18.18 1.96
CA ILE A 430 19.80 18.64 3.36
C ILE A 430 19.96 20.17 3.45
N ASP A 431 20.85 20.76 2.64
CA ASP A 431 21.09 22.20 2.62
C ASP A 431 19.87 22.94 2.06
N HIS A 432 19.26 22.40 1.01
CA HIS A 432 18.02 22.91 0.46
C HIS A 432 16.87 22.81 1.48
N ALA A 433 16.75 21.68 2.19
CA ALA A 433 15.74 21.54 3.23
C ALA A 433 15.87 22.60 4.35
N GLU A 434 17.09 22.99 4.71
CA GLU A 434 17.33 24.06 5.68
C GLU A 434 17.00 25.45 5.13
N ARG A 435 17.42 25.77 3.90
CA ARG A 435 17.06 27.04 3.26
C ARG A 435 15.55 27.20 3.10
N MET A 436 14.86 26.12 2.72
CA MET A 436 13.41 26.07 2.62
C MET A 436 12.75 26.29 3.99
N ARG A 437 13.26 25.62 5.04
CA ARG A 437 12.78 25.83 6.42
C ARG A 437 12.91 27.28 6.83
N GLN A 438 14.07 27.91 6.58
CA GLN A 438 14.32 29.30 6.91
C GLN A 438 13.36 30.25 6.18
N ALA A 439 13.17 30.07 4.87
CA ALA A 439 12.24 30.86 4.07
C ALA A 439 10.80 30.75 4.61
N LEU A 440 10.32 29.53 4.85
CA LEU A 440 8.99 29.28 5.40
C LEU A 440 8.80 29.88 6.80
N VAL A 441 9.81 29.81 7.67
CA VAL A 441 9.76 30.46 9.00
C VAL A 441 9.60 31.97 8.87
N ASN A 442 10.39 32.61 7.99
CA ASN A 442 10.36 34.06 7.80
C ASN A 442 9.04 34.55 7.17
N LEU A 443 8.39 33.72 6.34
CA LEU A 443 7.08 34.00 5.75
C LEU A 443 5.90 33.75 6.71
N ASN A 444 6.12 33.03 7.80
CA ASN A 444 5.07 32.63 8.75
C ASN A 444 5.39 33.08 10.21
N PRO A 445 5.80 34.34 10.46
CA PRO A 445 6.30 34.76 11.78
C PRO A 445 5.24 34.65 12.88
N THR A 446 3.97 34.93 12.57
CA THR A 446 2.86 34.78 13.53
C THR A 446 2.69 33.32 13.97
N ARG A 447 2.72 32.37 13.02
CA ARG A 447 2.55 30.93 13.31
C ARG A 447 3.74 30.35 14.07
N VAL A 448 4.94 30.79 13.74
CA VAL A 448 6.15 30.42 14.48
C VAL A 448 6.14 31.01 15.90
N GLY A 449 5.58 32.22 16.06
CA GLY A 449 5.33 32.83 17.37
C GLY A 449 4.32 32.06 18.22
N GLU A 450 3.29 31.46 17.61
CA GLU A 450 2.34 30.56 18.30
C GLU A 450 3.03 29.25 18.74
N ASN A 451 3.87 28.67 17.89
CA ASN A 451 4.70 27.53 18.24
C ASN A 451 5.95 27.44 17.36
N ARG A 452 7.13 27.38 17.98
CA ARG A 452 8.41 27.27 17.27
C ARG A 452 8.50 26.06 16.32
N ARG A 453 7.68 25.02 16.56
CA ARG A 453 7.64 23.79 15.75
C ARG A 453 6.71 23.90 14.53
N TYR A 454 6.13 25.05 14.22
CA TYR A 454 5.28 25.20 13.03
C TYR A 454 5.97 24.72 11.76
N VAL A 455 7.25 25.08 11.58
CA VAL A 455 8.12 24.56 10.51
C VAL A 455 9.32 23.85 11.14
N MET A 456 9.55 22.60 10.76
CA MET A 456 10.70 21.81 11.21
C MET A 456 11.43 21.20 10.02
N ARG A 457 12.76 21.18 10.09
CA ARG A 457 13.59 20.37 9.18
C ARG A 457 13.70 18.98 9.78
N ILE A 458 13.34 17.96 9.02
CA ILE A 458 13.39 16.54 9.44
C ILE A 458 14.30 15.80 8.48
N THR A 459 15.59 15.77 8.79
CA THR A 459 16.66 15.20 7.96
C THR A 459 17.55 14.22 8.73
N GLY A 460 18.33 13.41 8.01
CA GLY A 460 19.16 12.35 8.59
C GLY A 460 20.30 12.83 9.49
N ASP A 461 20.68 14.09 9.41
CA ASP A 461 21.76 14.75 10.15
C ASP A 461 21.28 15.49 11.40
N GLU A 462 19.96 15.62 11.61
CA GLU A 462 19.40 16.53 12.62
C GLU A 462 18.61 15.74 13.68
N LEU A 463 19.12 15.73 14.92
CA LEU A 463 18.61 14.89 16.01
C LEU A 463 17.25 15.38 16.55
N GLU A 464 17.05 16.70 16.67
CA GLU A 464 15.81 17.26 17.21
C GLU A 464 14.64 17.01 16.25
N GLY A 465 14.85 17.22 14.96
CA GLY A 465 13.90 17.03 13.88
C GLY A 465 13.53 15.56 13.72
N LYS A 466 14.49 14.64 13.83
CA LYS A 466 14.20 13.20 13.93
C LYS A 466 13.29 12.90 15.12
N ALA A 467 13.56 13.49 16.29
CA ALA A 467 12.73 13.29 17.48
C ALA A 467 11.31 13.89 17.31
N GLN A 468 11.11 14.84 16.38
CA GLN A 468 9.78 15.37 16.06
C GLN A 468 9.03 14.56 15.00
N LEU A 469 9.63 13.52 14.42
CA LEU A 469 8.96 12.67 13.43
C LEU A 469 7.70 12.01 14.01
N ASP A 470 7.78 11.51 15.25
CA ASP A 470 6.67 10.86 15.93
C ASP A 470 5.51 11.85 16.17
N ASN A 471 5.81 13.09 16.56
CA ASN A 471 4.82 14.15 16.69
C ASN A 471 4.21 14.54 15.32
N PHE A 472 5.01 14.55 14.26
CA PHE A 472 4.50 14.83 12.91
C PHE A 472 3.52 13.76 12.43
N ILE A 473 3.78 12.48 12.70
CA ILE A 473 2.90 11.38 12.28
C ILE A 473 1.70 11.17 13.20
N ASN A 474 1.78 11.62 14.46
CA ASN A 474 0.68 11.51 15.41
C ASN A 474 -0.51 12.39 14.93
N PRO A 475 -1.70 11.80 14.69
CA PRO A 475 -2.91 12.55 14.32
C PRO A 475 -3.36 13.59 15.36
N GLU A 476 -3.13 13.32 16.65
CA GLU A 476 -3.53 14.19 17.76
C GLU A 476 -2.62 15.41 17.92
N GLU A 477 -1.38 15.30 17.46
CA GLU A 477 -0.41 16.38 17.53
C GLU A 477 -0.62 17.36 16.39
N ARG A 478 -0.84 18.64 16.72
CA ARG A 478 -0.95 19.70 15.73
C ARG A 478 0.39 20.04 15.08
N TYR A 479 1.49 19.88 15.80
CA TYR A 479 2.84 20.30 15.38
C TYR A 479 3.80 19.10 15.32
N PRO A 480 4.79 19.09 14.41
CA PRO A 480 5.02 20.09 13.36
C PRO A 480 3.93 20.13 12.29
N VAL A 481 3.73 21.30 11.68
CA VAL A 481 2.78 21.46 10.56
C VAL A 481 3.49 21.27 9.23
N ILE A 482 4.62 21.96 9.03
CA ILE A 482 5.42 21.86 7.81
C ILE A 482 6.74 21.16 8.12
N ALA A 483 6.97 20.01 7.49
CA ALA A 483 8.22 19.27 7.57
C ALA A 483 9.01 19.45 6.26
N THR A 484 10.20 20.06 6.31
CA THR A 484 11.13 20.07 5.17
C THR A 484 12.09 18.90 5.28
N THR A 485 12.27 18.15 4.19
CA THR A 485 13.07 16.91 4.15
C THR A 485 13.77 16.78 2.81
N SER A 486 14.84 15.99 2.76
CA SER A 486 15.38 15.45 1.51
C SER A 486 14.85 14.04 1.26
N LYS A 487 15.55 13.01 1.76
CA LYS A 487 15.22 11.58 1.58
C LYS A 487 14.68 10.90 2.83
N LEU A 488 14.73 11.52 4.01
CA LEU A 488 14.39 10.83 5.25
C LEU A 488 12.92 10.39 5.27
N MET A 489 12.00 11.26 4.85
CA MET A 489 10.56 10.99 4.89
C MET A 489 9.97 10.43 3.59
N THR A 490 10.78 10.06 2.60
CA THR A 490 10.27 9.41 1.38
C THR A 490 9.64 8.05 1.73
N THR A 491 10.13 7.42 2.79
CA THR A 491 9.83 6.03 3.12
C THR A 491 9.71 5.79 4.61
N GLY A 492 8.81 4.90 5.02
CA GLY A 492 8.70 4.46 6.42
C GLY A 492 8.12 5.50 7.37
N VAL A 493 7.46 6.53 6.84
CA VAL A 493 6.69 7.53 7.60
C VAL A 493 5.21 7.30 7.34
N ASP A 494 4.44 7.02 8.39
CA ASP A 494 2.99 6.84 8.34
C ASP A 494 2.25 8.12 8.75
N ALA A 495 2.36 9.17 7.94
CA ALA A 495 1.75 10.46 8.23
C ALA A 495 0.25 10.46 7.87
N GLN A 496 -0.58 9.86 8.73
CA GLN A 496 -2.00 9.62 8.44
C GLN A 496 -2.81 10.89 8.14
N THR A 497 -2.40 12.03 8.68
CA THR A 497 -3.08 13.33 8.53
C THR A 497 -2.38 14.28 7.55
N CYS A 498 -1.36 13.82 6.80
CA CYS A 498 -0.67 14.64 5.81
C CYS A 498 -1.59 15.01 4.64
N LYS A 499 -1.90 16.31 4.50
CA LYS A 499 -2.84 16.84 3.49
C LYS A 499 -2.14 17.43 2.26
N VAL A 500 -0.86 17.81 2.39
CA VAL A 500 -0.11 18.47 1.30
C VAL A 500 1.26 17.82 1.13
N ILE A 501 1.57 17.44 -0.10
CA ILE A 501 2.89 16.97 -0.52
C ILE A 501 3.46 17.99 -1.49
N VAL A 502 4.64 18.52 -1.20
CA VAL A 502 5.31 19.50 -2.05
C VAL A 502 6.55 18.88 -2.69
N LEU A 503 6.62 18.96 -4.02
CA LEU A 503 7.73 18.45 -4.83
C LEU A 503 8.57 19.63 -5.32
N ASP A 504 9.66 19.93 -4.63
CA ASP A 504 10.68 20.89 -5.08
C ASP A 504 12.05 20.21 -5.23
N ARG A 505 12.01 19.01 -5.82
CA ARG A 505 13.21 18.24 -6.16
C ARG A 505 13.05 17.46 -7.45
N ARG A 506 14.16 17.13 -8.08
CA ARG A 506 14.17 16.18 -9.19
C ARG A 506 13.98 14.77 -8.64
N ILE A 507 12.98 14.10 -9.19
CA ILE A 507 12.69 12.71 -8.90
C ILE A 507 13.19 11.90 -10.09
N ASN A 508 14.12 10.98 -9.84
CA ASN A 508 14.84 10.27 -10.89
C ASN A 508 14.25 8.87 -11.16
N SER A 509 13.23 8.45 -10.40
CA SER A 509 12.60 7.14 -10.57
C SER A 509 11.12 7.14 -10.20
N MET A 510 10.36 6.31 -10.91
CA MET A 510 8.94 6.03 -10.62
C MET A 510 8.74 5.51 -9.19
N THR A 511 9.67 4.68 -8.73
CA THR A 511 9.69 4.14 -7.36
C THR A 511 9.71 5.23 -6.31
N GLU A 512 10.62 6.20 -6.43
CA GLU A 512 10.72 7.31 -5.49
C GLU A 512 9.47 8.21 -5.56
N PHE A 513 8.96 8.46 -6.76
CA PHE A 513 7.71 9.23 -6.96
C PHE A 513 6.53 8.59 -6.22
N LYS A 514 6.27 7.30 -6.48
CA LYS A 514 5.16 6.54 -5.87
C LYS A 514 5.29 6.43 -4.33
N GLN A 515 6.52 6.35 -3.81
CA GLN A 515 6.77 6.37 -2.36
C GLN A 515 6.42 7.72 -1.72
N ILE A 516 6.74 8.82 -2.40
CA ILE A 516 6.46 10.18 -1.95
C ILE A 516 4.95 10.44 -1.94
N ILE A 517 4.25 10.19 -3.05
CA ILE A 517 2.79 10.41 -3.12
C ILE A 517 2.05 9.47 -2.14
N GLY A 518 2.60 8.28 -1.89
CA GLY A 518 2.08 7.34 -0.90
C GLY A 518 2.08 7.85 0.54
N ARG A 519 2.78 8.96 0.84
CA ARG A 519 2.71 9.62 2.16
C ARG A 519 1.38 10.37 2.37
N GLY A 520 0.75 10.82 1.28
CA GLY A 520 -0.54 11.51 1.32
C GLY A 520 -1.75 10.58 1.14
N SER A 521 -1.55 9.34 0.70
CA SER A 521 -2.64 8.44 0.29
C SER A 521 -3.45 7.82 1.44
N ARG A 522 -3.08 8.06 2.71
CA ARG A 522 -3.87 7.59 3.86
C ARG A 522 -5.19 8.35 3.97
N ILE A 523 -6.25 7.61 4.31
CA ILE A 523 -7.54 8.16 4.74
C ILE A 523 -7.56 8.15 6.26
N ASN A 524 -8.02 9.23 6.86
CA ASN A 524 -8.35 9.29 8.27
C ASN A 524 -9.59 10.16 8.46
N GLU A 525 -10.76 9.53 8.63
CA GLU A 525 -12.05 10.22 8.69
C GLU A 525 -12.21 11.03 9.98
N ASP A 526 -11.70 10.52 11.11
CA ASP A 526 -11.75 11.20 12.41
C ASP A 526 -11.06 12.57 12.38
N TYR A 527 -10.05 12.72 11.50
CA TYR A 527 -9.28 13.96 11.32
C TYR A 527 -9.59 14.67 10.00
N ASN A 528 -10.75 14.39 9.38
CA ASN A 528 -11.21 14.99 8.12
C ASN A 528 -10.15 14.91 7.00
N LYS A 529 -9.49 13.76 6.87
CA LYS A 529 -8.49 13.47 5.85
C LYS A 529 -9.07 12.49 4.81
N HIS A 530 -9.61 13.06 3.73
CA HIS A 530 -10.28 12.30 2.67
C HIS A 530 -9.57 12.37 1.31
N TRP A 531 -8.77 13.41 1.07
CA TRP A 531 -7.91 13.56 -0.12
C TRP A 531 -6.60 14.24 0.30
N PHE A 532 -5.67 14.39 -0.63
CA PHE A 532 -4.48 15.23 -0.44
C PHE A 532 -4.16 16.01 -1.71
N THR A 533 -3.33 17.03 -1.57
CA THR A 533 -2.89 17.88 -2.69
C THR A 533 -1.39 17.68 -2.91
N ILE A 534 -0.99 17.60 -4.16
CA ILE A 534 0.41 17.61 -4.60
C ILE A 534 0.68 19.00 -5.20
N LEU A 535 1.58 19.76 -4.60
CA LEU A 535 2.16 20.97 -5.19
C LEU A 535 3.44 20.58 -5.91
N ASP A 536 3.44 20.65 -7.25
CA ASP A 536 4.55 20.20 -8.09
C ASP A 536 5.25 21.39 -8.73
N PHE A 537 6.46 21.70 -8.26
CA PHE A 537 7.30 22.80 -8.75
C PHE A 537 8.39 22.34 -9.74
N LYS A 538 8.43 21.04 -10.06
CA LYS A 538 9.47 20.42 -10.90
C LYS A 538 8.90 19.57 -12.04
N LYS A 539 7.57 19.59 -12.23
CA LYS A 539 6.84 18.78 -13.23
C LYS A 539 7.08 17.28 -13.07
N ALA A 540 7.38 16.83 -11.86
CA ALA A 540 7.59 15.40 -11.60
C ALA A 540 6.34 14.57 -11.93
N THR A 541 5.15 15.14 -11.73
CA THR A 541 3.87 14.49 -12.02
C THR A 541 3.63 14.25 -13.52
N GLU A 542 4.34 14.93 -14.42
CA GLU A 542 4.27 14.70 -15.88
C GLU A 542 5.14 13.52 -16.30
N LEU A 543 6.31 13.38 -15.68
CA LEU A 543 7.30 12.36 -16.01
C LEU A 543 6.92 10.97 -15.51
N PHE A 544 6.03 10.89 -14.52
CA PHE A 544 5.72 9.67 -13.78
C PHE A 544 4.23 9.34 -13.74
N ALA A 545 3.43 9.79 -14.71
CA ALA A 545 2.03 9.39 -14.81
C ALA A 545 1.91 7.93 -15.28
N ASP A 546 1.44 7.04 -14.41
CA ASP A 546 1.08 5.65 -14.74
C ASP A 546 -0.43 5.44 -14.49
N PRO A 547 -1.30 5.66 -15.50
CA PRO A 547 -2.75 5.57 -15.33
C PRO A 547 -3.26 4.18 -14.93
N ASN A 548 -2.46 3.13 -15.15
CA ASN A 548 -2.82 1.77 -14.78
C ASN A 548 -2.59 1.51 -13.29
N PHE A 549 -1.53 2.10 -12.72
CA PHE A 549 -1.20 1.91 -11.32
C PHE A 549 -1.71 3.02 -10.39
N ASP A 550 -1.57 4.29 -10.79
CA ASP A 550 -1.88 5.46 -9.97
C ASP A 550 -3.34 5.88 -10.10
N GLY A 551 -3.91 5.66 -11.29
CA GLY A 551 -5.19 6.24 -11.69
C GLY A 551 -5.08 7.71 -12.04
N ASP A 552 -6.19 8.32 -12.45
CA ASP A 552 -6.19 9.73 -12.82
C ASP A 552 -6.33 10.65 -11.60
N PRO A 553 -5.57 11.76 -11.52
CA PRO A 553 -5.79 12.78 -10.50
C PRO A 553 -7.23 13.30 -10.59
N VAL A 554 -7.82 13.64 -9.44
CA VAL A 554 -9.18 14.21 -9.43
C VAL A 554 -9.23 15.55 -10.16
N GLN A 555 -8.14 16.31 -10.05
CA GLN A 555 -8.00 17.61 -10.67
C GLN A 555 -6.52 17.85 -10.94
N VAL A 556 -6.20 18.33 -12.15
CA VAL A 556 -4.93 18.97 -12.47
C VAL A 556 -5.23 20.45 -12.67
N TYR A 557 -4.55 21.30 -11.91
CA TYR A 557 -4.62 22.75 -12.06
C TYR A 557 -3.22 23.29 -12.28
N GLN A 558 -3.09 24.23 -13.22
CA GLN A 558 -1.85 24.94 -13.50
C GLN A 558 -2.19 26.43 -13.36
N PRO A 559 -1.77 27.09 -12.27
CA PRO A 559 -2.02 28.52 -12.11
C PRO A 559 -1.25 29.30 -13.19
N PRO A 560 -1.77 30.46 -13.63
CA PRO A 560 -0.99 31.42 -14.41
C PRO A 560 0.24 31.88 -13.61
N ALA A 561 1.31 32.27 -14.30
CA ALA A 561 2.55 32.81 -13.72
C ALA A 561 2.30 33.82 -12.58
N ASP A 562 1.31 34.71 -12.77
CA ASP A 562 0.98 35.81 -11.84
C ASP A 562 -0.34 35.59 -11.04
N GLY A 563 -0.91 34.38 -11.07
CA GLY A 563 -2.19 34.07 -10.41
C GLY A 563 -2.04 33.19 -9.16
N PRO A 564 -2.96 33.30 -8.18
CA PRO A 564 -3.00 32.42 -7.00
C PRO A 564 -3.32 30.95 -7.35
#